data_AF-A0A6C0B1Y3-F1
#
_entry.id   AF-A0A6C0B1Y3-F1
#
_cell.length_a   1.000
_cell.length_b   1.000
_cell.length_c   1.000
_cell.angle_alpha   90.00
_cell.angle_beta   90.00
_cell.angle_gamma   90.00
#
_symmetry.space_group_name_H-M   'P 1'
#
loop_
_entity.id
_entity.type
_entity.pdbx_description
1 polymer ?
#
loop_
_entity_poly.entity_id
_entity_poly.type
_entity_poly.pdbx_seq_one_letter_code
_entity_poly.pdbx_strand_id
1 'polypeptide(L)'
;MTTNEDLRSMVLSLEEFPYRDRAERLTEMITRGITIAAERGETVFKTIIQGPMVLADMVFKRVKKRFPELFVGYERENDEIVKVSLSWGS
;
A
#
# COMPACT_ATOMS: atom_id res chain seq x y z
N MET A 1 -16.73 -14.95 18.76
CA MET A 1 -17.65 -13.80 18.84
C MET A 1 -16.90 -12.62 18.24
N THR A 2 -17.38 -12.09 17.12
CA THR A 2 -16.77 -10.93 16.45
C THR A 2 -17.33 -9.68 17.12
N THR A 3 -16.47 -8.81 17.64
CA THR A 3 -16.89 -7.62 18.39
C THR A 3 -17.38 -6.52 17.44
N ASN A 4 -18.17 -5.55 17.95
CA ASN A 4 -18.55 -4.38 17.16
C ASN A 4 -17.34 -3.55 16.69
N GLU A 5 -16.20 -3.66 17.37
CA GLU A 5 -14.90 -3.12 16.93
C GLU A 5 -14.36 -3.83 15.69
N ASP A 6 -14.44 -5.17 15.65
CA ASP A 6 -14.08 -5.95 14.47
C ASP A 6 -14.97 -5.58 13.27
N LEU A 7 -16.27 -5.38 13.49
CA LEU A 7 -17.19 -4.92 12.43
C LEU A 7 -16.85 -3.51 11.94
N ARG A 8 -16.49 -2.58 12.83
CA ARG A 8 -16.03 -1.23 12.44
C ARG A 8 -14.72 -1.27 11.69
N SER A 9 -13.82 -2.21 12.00
CA SER A 9 -12.59 -2.42 11.23
C SER A 9 -12.84 -2.96 9.80
N MET A 10 -14.04 -3.47 9.53
CA MET A 10 -14.46 -4.00 8.22
C MET A 10 -15.26 -3.00 7.38
N VAL A 11 -15.63 -1.83 7.92
CA VAL A 11 -16.35 -0.79 7.18
C VAL A 11 -15.34 0.13 6.49
N LEU A 12 -15.17 -0.05 5.18
CA LEU A 12 -14.51 0.94 4.33
C LEU A 12 -15.33 2.23 4.35
N SER A 13 -14.65 3.38 4.28
CA SER A 13 -15.36 4.64 4.06
C SER A 13 -16.04 4.63 2.67
N LEU A 14 -17.09 5.44 2.50
CA LEU A 14 -17.77 5.58 1.20
C LEU A 14 -16.80 6.02 0.08
N GLU A 15 -15.73 6.73 0.44
CA GLU A 15 -14.69 7.19 -0.47
C GLU A 15 -13.69 6.09 -0.85
N GLU A 16 -13.43 5.14 0.04
CA GLU A 16 -12.53 4.00 -0.20
C GLU A 16 -13.20 2.88 -1.02
N PHE A 17 -14.53 2.76 -0.93
CA PHE A 17 -15.29 1.68 -1.55
C PHE A 17 -15.03 1.51 -3.07
N PRO A 18 -14.98 2.58 -3.89
CA PRO A 18 -14.70 2.45 -5.33
C PRO A 18 -13.30 1.90 -5.65
N TYR A 19 -12.37 1.97 -4.70
CA TYR A 19 -10.96 1.64 -4.91
C TYR A 19 -10.56 0.29 -4.32
N ARG A 20 -11.47 -0.40 -3.61
CA ARG A 20 -11.18 -1.64 -2.87
C ARG A 20 -10.42 -2.69 -3.69
N ASP A 21 -10.97 -3.08 -4.83
CA ASP A 21 -10.41 -4.16 -5.66
C ASP A 21 -9.12 -3.74 -6.35
N ARG A 22 -9.03 -2.44 -6.71
CA ARG A 22 -7.81 -1.88 -7.29
C ARG A 22 -6.69 -1.83 -6.25
N ALA A 23 -7.00 -1.40 -5.03
CA ALA A 23 -6.05 -1.40 -3.92
C ALA A 23 -5.58 -2.81 -3.60
N GLU A 24 -6.45 -3.82 -3.67
CA GLU A 24 -6.10 -5.23 -3.45
C GLU A 24 -5.10 -5.74 -4.47
N ARG A 25 -5.40 -5.58 -5.77
CA ARG A 25 -4.49 -6.01 -6.85
C ARG A 25 -3.14 -5.29 -6.78
N LEU A 26 -3.14 -3.98 -6.55
CA LEU A 26 -1.91 -3.20 -6.39
C LEU A 26 -1.10 -3.66 -5.18
N THR A 27 -1.76 -3.93 -4.05
CA THR A 27 -1.10 -4.47 -2.85
C THR A 27 -0.39 -5.78 -3.13
N GLU A 28 -1.03 -6.71 -3.85
CA GLU A 28 -0.43 -7.99 -4.21
C GLU A 28 0.77 -7.83 -5.14
N MET A 29 0.65 -6.99 -6.17
CA MET A 29 1.76 -6.72 -7.10
C MET A 29 2.95 -6.11 -6.38
N ILE A 30 2.72 -5.12 -5.52
CA ILE A 30 3.77 -4.46 -4.74
C ILE A 30 4.39 -5.42 -3.74
N THR A 31 3.58 -6.23 -3.04
CA THR A 31 4.07 -7.28 -2.12
C THR A 31 5.04 -8.22 -2.85
N ARG A 32 4.68 -8.71 -4.04
CA ARG A 32 5.56 -9.58 -4.84
C ARG A 32 6.84 -8.86 -5.25
N GLY A 33 6.73 -7.60 -5.66
CA GLY A 33 7.88 -6.77 -6.04
C GLY A 33 8.88 -6.59 -4.89
N ILE A 34 8.38 -6.31 -3.67
CA ILE A 34 9.20 -6.24 -2.46
C ILE A 34 9.91 -7.56 -2.19
N THR A 35 9.19 -8.69 -2.24
CA THR A 35 9.78 -10.01 -2.01
C THR A 35 10.90 -10.31 -3.01
N ILE A 36 10.68 -10.07 -4.29
CA ILE A 36 11.70 -10.30 -5.34
C ILE A 36 12.92 -9.39 -5.13
N ALA A 37 12.71 -8.12 -4.77
CA ALA A 37 13.79 -7.19 -4.47
C ALA A 37 14.59 -7.64 -3.23
N ALA A 38 13.92 -8.11 -2.18
CA ALA A 38 14.58 -8.63 -0.98
C ALA A 38 15.40 -9.90 -1.27
N GLU A 39 14.86 -10.82 -2.09
CA GLU A 39 15.59 -12.02 -2.55
C GLU A 39 16.85 -11.68 -3.35
N ARG A 40 16.87 -10.51 -4.00
CA ARG A 40 18.04 -9.99 -4.74
C ARG A 40 19.02 -9.21 -3.87
N GLY A 41 18.74 -9.03 -2.58
CA GLY A 41 19.54 -8.21 -1.67
C GLY A 41 19.37 -6.70 -1.89
N GLU A 42 18.32 -6.28 -2.61
CA GLU A 42 17.95 -4.87 -2.70
C GLU A 42 17.30 -4.42 -1.38
N THR A 43 17.53 -3.18 -0.97
CA THR A 43 16.95 -2.59 0.25
C THR A 43 15.88 -1.55 -0.05
N VAL A 44 15.64 -1.27 -1.34
CA VAL A 44 14.72 -0.25 -1.83
C VAL A 44 13.93 -0.79 -3.01
N PHE A 45 12.61 -0.71 -2.93
CA PHE A 45 11.67 -1.00 -4.00
C PHE A 45 10.91 0.28 -4.39
N LYS A 46 10.91 0.63 -5.68
CA LYS A 46 10.21 1.81 -6.20
C LYS A 46 9.07 1.40 -7.11
N THR A 47 7.93 2.07 -6.98
CA THR A 47 6.76 1.84 -7.82
C THR A 47 5.96 3.13 -8.02
N ILE A 48 5.01 3.11 -8.95
CA ILE A 48 4.13 4.24 -9.22
C ILE A 48 2.69 3.77 -9.04
N ILE A 49 1.94 4.49 -8.22
CA ILE A 49 0.50 4.33 -8.08
C ILE A 49 -0.17 5.50 -8.80
N GLN A 50 -0.83 5.19 -9.91
CA GLN A 50 -1.67 6.17 -10.61
C GLN A 50 -3.08 6.13 -10.03
N GLY A 51 -3.51 7.21 -9.40
CA GLY A 51 -4.84 7.36 -8.86
C GLY A 51 -4.89 8.37 -7.72
N PRO A 52 -6.07 8.55 -7.13
CA PRO A 52 -6.27 9.48 -6.03
C PRO A 52 -5.50 9.03 -4.80
N MET A 53 -5.21 9.98 -3.91
CA MET A 53 -4.44 9.73 -2.68
C MET A 53 -5.06 8.62 -1.80
N VAL A 54 -6.39 8.53 -1.76
CA VAL A 54 -7.10 7.48 -1.02
C VAL A 54 -6.71 6.07 -1.49
N LEU A 55 -6.51 5.86 -2.80
CA LEU A 55 -6.07 4.57 -3.34
C LEU A 55 -4.64 4.25 -2.86
N ALA A 56 -3.74 5.23 -2.92
CA ALA A 56 -2.37 5.07 -2.46
C ALA A 56 -2.32 4.75 -0.95
N ASP A 57 -3.08 5.47 -0.14
CA ASP A 57 -3.18 5.25 1.31
C ASP A 57 -3.71 3.85 1.66
N MET A 58 -4.77 3.40 0.97
CA MET A 58 -5.31 2.04 1.13
C MET A 58 -4.25 0.97 0.83
N VAL A 59 -3.49 1.14 -0.26
CA VAL A 59 -2.40 0.23 -0.62
C VAL A 59 -1.32 0.24 0.45
N PHE A 60 -0.90 1.41 0.93
CA PHE A 60 0.15 1.53 1.94
C PHE A 60 -0.22 0.91 3.27
N LYS A 61 -1.43 1.17 3.78
CA LYS A 61 -1.92 0.53 5.00
C LYS A 61 -1.86 -0.99 4.91
N ARG A 62 -2.24 -1.56 3.76
CA ARG A 62 -2.21 -3.01 3.52
C ARG A 62 -0.79 -3.56 3.40
N VAL A 63 0.10 -2.87 2.66
CA VAL A 63 1.51 -3.27 2.51
C VAL A 63 2.23 -3.17 3.86
N LYS A 64 2.06 -2.09 4.61
CA LYS A 64 2.65 -1.87 5.94
C LYS A 64 2.17 -2.90 6.97
N LYS A 65 0.93 -3.38 6.86
CA LYS A 65 0.43 -4.50 7.67
C LYS A 65 1.18 -5.80 7.40
N ARG A 66 1.64 -6.03 6.16
CA ARG A 66 2.41 -7.22 5.76
C ARG A 66 3.90 -7.09 6.05
N PHE A 67 4.44 -5.88 5.96
CA PHE A 67 5.85 -5.57 6.20
C PHE A 67 5.97 -4.37 7.15
N PRO A 68 5.82 -4.58 8.46
CA PRO A 68 5.81 -3.50 9.47
C PRO A 68 7.10 -2.68 9.49
N GLU A 69 8.22 -3.24 9.06
CA GLU A 69 9.55 -2.65 9.00
C GLU A 69 9.78 -1.73 7.79
N LEU A 70 8.89 -1.73 6.79
CA LEU A 70 9.06 -0.89 5.60
C LEU A 70 8.92 0.60 5.90
N PHE A 71 9.94 1.37 5.56
CA PHE A 71 9.81 2.81 5.42
C PHE A 71 9.15 3.14 4.08
N VAL A 72 8.16 4.03 4.11
CA VAL A 72 7.40 4.44 2.92
C VAL A 72 7.63 5.91 2.68
N GLY A 73 8.22 6.25 1.54
CA GLY A 73 8.27 7.61 1.00
C GLY A 73 7.37 7.72 -0.21
N TYR A 74 6.71 8.85 -0.39
CA TYR A 74 5.96 9.13 -1.60
C TYR A 74 6.17 10.56 -2.08
N GLU A 75 6.19 10.73 -3.40
CA GLU A 75 6.19 12.01 -4.07
C GLU A 75 4.90 12.10 -4.89
N ARG A 76 4.21 13.24 -4.78
CA ARG A 76 3.01 13.52 -5.57
C ARG A 76 3.42 14.29 -6.83
N GLU A 77 3.00 13.80 -7.98
CA GLU A 77 3.14 14.46 -9.26
C GLU A 77 1.75 14.70 -9.84
N ASN A 78 1.28 15.94 -9.79
CA ASN A 78 -0.11 16.32 -10.05
C ASN A 78 -1.11 15.63 -9.10
N ASP A 79 -2.40 15.93 -9.20
CA ASP A 79 -3.42 15.38 -8.28
C ASP A 79 -3.69 13.87 -8.45
N GLU A 80 -2.98 13.20 -9.36
CA GLU A 80 -3.31 11.83 -9.81
C GLU A 80 -2.13 10.84 -9.79
N ILE A 81 -0.88 11.27 -9.65
CA ILE A 81 0.27 10.34 -9.69
C ILE A 81 1.01 10.39 -8.37
N VAL A 82 1.20 9.22 -7.77
CA VAL A 82 1.99 9.04 -6.56
C VAL A 82 3.15 8.11 -6.87
N LYS A 83 4.37 8.66 -6.93
CA LYS A 83 5.60 7.86 -6.94
C LYS A 83 5.86 7.38 -5.53
N VAL A 84 6.18 6.11 -5.38
CA VAL A 84 6.32 5.44 -4.09
C VAL A 84 7.70 4.80 -4.02
N SER A 85 8.39 5.05 -2.92
CA SER A 85 9.62 4.38 -2.54
C SER A 85 9.39 3.63 -1.23
N LEU A 86 9.58 2.32 -1.25
CA LEU A 86 9.49 1.43 -0.09
C LEU A 86 10.91 0.97 0.22
N SER A 87 11.39 1.13 1.46
CA SER A 87 12.73 0.70 1.84
C SER A 87 12.73 -0.07 3.16
N TRP A 88 13.65 -1.01 3.32
CA TRP A 88 13.85 -1.78 4.54
C TRP A 88 15.34 -1.89 4.84
N GLY A 89 15.68 -1.88 6.13
CA GLY A 89 17.07 -1.90 6.59
C GLY A 89 17.70 -0.51 6.59
N SER A 90 18.00 -0.03 7.81
CA SER A 90 19.08 0.90 8.10
C SER A 90 20.00 0.21 9.09
#